data_AF-A0A6M1NKR4-F1
#
_entry.id   AF-A0A6M1NKR4-F1
#
_cell.length_a   1.000
_cell.length_b   1.000
_cell.length_c   1.000
_cell.angle_alpha   90.00
_cell.angle_beta   90.00
_cell.angle_gamma   90.00
#
_symmetry.space_group_name_H-M   'P 1'
#
loop_
_entity.id
_entity.type
_entity.pdbx_description
1 polymer ?
#
loop_
_entity_poly.entity_id
_entity_poly.type
_entity_poly.pdbx_seq_one_letter_code
_entity_poly.pdbx_strand_id
1 'polypeptide(L)'
;MTSIKNELIGTWKLLSYIEVPIKGDDSLFPMGKNPYGILMYSSDGYMAVQISKEERLLYKSNDKMMATQEEMASSLQGYIAFSGKYKIDNNNAIVTYCIESSLFPNWKNQLQHRKIDFEGDVLYLKSTEPILSNGVFVNSYMTWQRMGRSVDDFVDEHLLREISLKN
;
A
#
# COMPACT_ATOMS: atom_id res chain seq x y z
N MET A 1 -14.37 21.08 -13.35
CA MET A 1 -14.40 19.77 -12.67
C MET A 1 -13.00 19.19 -12.72
N THR A 2 -12.38 18.96 -11.56
CA THR A 2 -11.14 18.19 -11.48
C THR A 2 -11.44 16.76 -11.89
N SER A 3 -10.59 16.14 -12.72
CA SER A 3 -10.76 14.72 -13.06
C SER A 3 -10.33 13.85 -11.88
N ILE A 4 -10.88 12.65 -11.74
CA ILE A 4 -10.45 11.66 -10.73
C ILE A 4 -8.93 11.44 -10.79
N LYS A 5 -8.34 11.56 -11.99
CA LYS A 5 -6.89 11.51 -12.17
C LYS A 5 -6.15 12.60 -11.39
N ASN A 6 -6.62 13.84 -11.46
CA ASN A 6 -5.98 14.96 -10.78
C ASN A 6 -6.11 14.82 -9.26
N GLU A 7 -7.20 14.24 -8.78
CA GLU A 7 -7.43 13.99 -7.35
C GLU A 7 -6.58 12.83 -6.83
N LEU A 8 -6.37 11.77 -7.62
CA LEU A 8 -5.52 10.64 -7.24
C LEU A 8 -4.03 11.00 -7.15
N ILE A 9 -3.53 11.90 -8.00
CA ILE A 9 -2.10 12.28 -8.02
C ILE A 9 -1.68 12.80 -6.64
N GLY A 10 -0.60 12.21 -6.11
CA GLY A 10 -0.08 12.52 -4.78
C GLY A 10 0.40 11.28 -4.02
N THR A 11 0.69 11.50 -2.73
CA THR A 11 1.12 10.46 -1.79
C THR A 11 0.04 10.22 -0.76
N TRP A 12 -0.19 8.95 -0.46
CA TRP A 12 -1.27 8.48 0.38
C TRP A 12 -0.73 7.52 1.44
N LYS A 13 -1.09 7.74 2.71
CA LYS A 13 -0.76 6.86 3.83
C LYS A 13 -1.91 5.90 4.07
N LEU A 14 -1.62 4.62 4.24
CA LEU A 14 -2.62 3.61 4.57
C LEU A 14 -3.17 3.86 5.98
N LEU A 15 -4.49 3.91 6.12
CA LEU A 15 -5.18 3.91 7.41
C LEU A 15 -5.67 2.52 7.76
N SER A 16 -6.20 1.77 6.80
CA SER A 16 -6.72 0.42 7.02
C SER A 16 -6.64 -0.44 5.77
N TYR A 17 -6.46 -1.75 5.99
CA TYR A 17 -6.64 -2.78 4.97
C TYR A 17 -7.46 -3.92 5.57
N ILE A 18 -8.68 -4.09 5.05
CA ILE A 18 -9.66 -5.07 5.48
C ILE A 18 -9.97 -6.01 4.32
N GLU A 19 -10.11 -7.29 4.61
CA GLU A 19 -10.59 -8.30 3.68
C GLU A 19 -11.88 -8.92 4.20
N VAL A 20 -12.93 -8.93 3.39
CA VAL A 20 -14.21 -9.56 3.75
C VAL A 20 -14.38 -10.84 2.93
N PRO A 21 -14.40 -12.03 3.54
CA PRO A 21 -14.65 -13.29 2.84
C PRO A 21 -15.96 -13.26 2.06
N ILE A 22 -15.99 -13.83 0.84
CA ILE A 22 -17.27 -13.96 0.10
C ILE A 22 -18.25 -14.86 0.85
N LYS A 23 -17.73 -15.87 1.56
CA LYS A 23 -18.51 -16.94 2.22
C LYS A 23 -18.37 -16.94 3.74
N GLY A 24 -18.21 -15.77 4.35
CA GLY A 24 -18.08 -15.65 5.80
C GLY A 24 -18.46 -14.26 6.29
N ASP A 25 -18.72 -14.15 7.58
CA ASP A 25 -19.27 -12.93 8.18
C ASP A 25 -18.18 -12.02 8.77
N ASP A 26 -17.06 -12.60 9.20
CA ASP A 26 -16.01 -11.87 9.89
C ASP A 26 -15.01 -11.22 8.94
N SER A 27 -14.77 -9.93 9.19
CA SER A 27 -13.71 -9.17 8.50
C SER A 27 -12.32 -9.61 8.97
N LEU A 28 -11.42 -9.75 8.02
CA LEU A 28 -10.02 -10.12 8.23
C LEU A 28 -9.12 -8.89 8.11
N PHE A 29 -8.02 -8.91 8.84
CA PHE A 29 -7.02 -7.83 8.86
C PHE A 29 -5.66 -8.42 8.44
N PRO A 30 -5.42 -8.64 7.13
CA PRO A 30 -4.23 -9.36 6.66
C PRO A 30 -2.92 -8.69 7.08
N MET A 31 -2.93 -7.37 7.27
CA MET A 31 -1.79 -6.57 7.72
C MET A 31 -1.90 -6.11 9.19
N GLY A 32 -2.81 -6.70 9.96
CA GLY A 32 -3.14 -6.24 11.31
C GLY A 32 -4.05 -5.02 11.31
N LYS A 33 -4.42 -4.55 12.52
CA LYS A 33 -5.35 -3.42 12.70
C LYS A 33 -4.73 -2.05 12.45
N ASN A 34 -3.41 -1.94 12.56
CA ASN A 34 -2.65 -0.70 12.40
C ASN A 34 -1.60 -0.85 11.29
N PRO A 35 -1.98 -1.18 10.04
CA PRO A 35 -1.00 -1.43 9.01
C PRO A 35 -0.21 -0.16 8.66
N TYR A 36 1.03 -0.32 8.21
CA TYR A 36 1.79 0.77 7.60
C TYR A 36 1.69 0.67 6.08
N GLY A 37 1.61 1.80 5.38
CA GLY A 37 1.66 1.76 3.93
C GLY A 37 1.72 3.12 3.26
N ILE A 38 2.34 3.14 2.08
CA ILE A 38 2.44 4.30 1.19
C ILE A 38 1.97 3.88 -0.20
N LEU A 39 1.08 4.68 -0.76
CA LEU A 39 0.63 4.61 -2.14
C LEU A 39 0.93 5.94 -2.82
N MET A 40 1.64 5.89 -3.93
CA MET A 40 1.98 7.07 -4.73
C MET A 40 1.35 6.95 -6.12
N TYR A 41 0.76 8.04 -6.57
CA TYR A 41 0.37 8.25 -7.96
C TYR A 41 1.12 9.46 -8.51
N SER A 42 1.95 9.25 -9.52
CA SER A 42 2.70 10.31 -10.17
C SER A 42 1.95 10.85 -11.39
N SER A 43 2.20 12.12 -11.72
CA SER A 43 1.53 12.81 -12.83
C SER A 43 1.89 12.23 -14.21
N ASP A 44 3.05 11.58 -14.33
CA ASP A 44 3.52 10.88 -15.53
C ASP A 44 2.86 9.50 -15.76
N GLY A 45 1.94 9.10 -14.87
CA GLY A 45 1.09 7.90 -15.07
C GLY A 45 1.65 6.63 -14.44
N TYR A 46 2.61 6.75 -13.52
CA TYR A 46 3.10 5.64 -12.71
C TYR A 46 2.47 5.62 -11.32
N MET A 47 2.44 4.44 -10.73
CA MET A 47 2.05 4.22 -9.36
C MET A 47 2.97 3.22 -8.69
N ALA A 48 3.09 3.35 -7.37
CA ALA A 48 3.78 2.41 -6.52
C ALA A 48 3.03 2.27 -5.21
N VAL A 49 2.89 1.03 -4.74
CA VAL A 49 2.32 0.73 -3.43
C VAL A 49 3.28 -0.13 -2.64
N GLN A 50 3.39 0.20 -1.36
CA GLN A 50 4.10 -0.58 -0.36
C GLN A 50 3.24 -0.60 0.89
N ILE A 51 2.88 -1.79 1.37
CA ILE A 51 2.12 -1.96 2.61
C ILE A 51 2.75 -3.08 3.44
N SER A 52 2.69 -2.94 4.75
CA SER A 52 3.23 -3.92 5.67
C SER A 52 2.44 -4.01 6.97
N LYS A 53 2.64 -5.11 7.68
CA LYS A 53 2.34 -5.18 9.11
C LYS A 53 3.15 -4.12 9.87
N GLU A 54 2.60 -3.59 10.97
CA GLU A 54 3.30 -2.66 11.87
C GLU A 54 4.49 -3.35 12.54
N GLU A 55 4.21 -4.45 13.21
CA GLU A 55 5.20 -5.24 13.93
C GLU A 55 5.90 -6.20 12.96
N ARG A 56 7.03 -5.75 12.42
CA ARG A 56 7.94 -6.60 11.66
C ARG A 56 9.16 -6.96 12.49
N LEU A 57 9.54 -8.23 12.45
CA LEU A 57 10.78 -8.69 13.06
C LEU A 57 11.96 -8.01 12.37
N LEU A 58 12.80 -7.37 13.17
CA LEU A 58 14.10 -6.90 12.71
C LEU A 58 15.03 -8.09 12.52
N TYR A 59 15.89 -8.00 11.52
CA TYR A 59 16.93 -8.99 11.30
C TYR A 59 17.99 -8.85 12.38
N LYS A 60 18.58 -9.96 12.79
CA LYS A 60 19.70 -9.95 13.76
C LYS A 60 20.93 -9.22 13.21
N SER A 61 21.17 -9.37 11.91
CA SER A 61 22.25 -8.71 11.20
C SER A 61 21.76 -7.40 10.57
N ASN A 62 22.62 -6.37 10.57
CA ASN A 62 22.40 -5.15 9.78
C ASN A 62 22.79 -5.34 8.30
N ASP A 63 23.44 -6.45 7.94
CA ASP A 63 23.66 -6.85 6.55
C ASP A 63 22.50 -7.72 6.07
N LYS A 64 21.65 -7.16 5.19
CA LYS A 64 20.50 -7.86 4.60
C LYS A 64 20.88 -9.16 3.88
N MET A 65 22.11 -9.27 3.39
CA MET A 65 22.58 -10.46 2.66
C MET A 65 22.86 -11.63 3.61
N MET A 66 22.90 -11.39 4.92
CA MET A 66 23.09 -12.39 5.98
C MET A 66 21.77 -12.82 6.63
N ALA A 67 20.62 -12.43 6.07
CA ALA A 67 19.31 -12.78 6.60
C ALA A 67 19.10 -14.30 6.57
N THR A 68 18.54 -14.86 7.66
CA THR A 68 18.15 -16.27 7.67
C THR A 68 16.91 -16.52 6.81
N GLN A 69 16.62 -17.78 6.52
CA GLN A 69 15.41 -18.13 5.76
C GLN A 69 14.13 -17.72 6.48
N GLU A 70 14.11 -17.85 7.81
CA GLU A 70 12.98 -17.45 8.65
C GLU A 70 12.76 -15.93 8.63
N GLU A 71 13.85 -15.16 8.71
CA GLU A 71 13.84 -13.70 8.61
C GLU A 71 13.32 -13.25 7.24
N MET A 72 13.80 -13.86 6.15
CA MET A 72 13.32 -13.59 4.80
C MET A 72 11.83 -13.93 4.65
N ALA A 73 11.41 -15.12 5.08
CA ALA A 73 10.01 -15.55 4.99
C ALA A 73 9.07 -14.62 5.77
N SER A 74 9.43 -14.23 7.00
CA SER A 74 8.65 -13.30 7.81
C SER A 74 8.52 -11.94 7.12
N SER A 75 9.63 -11.42 6.56
CA SER A 75 9.62 -10.13 5.86
C SER A 75 8.74 -10.12 4.62
N LEU A 76 8.65 -11.24 3.89
CA LEU A 76 7.82 -11.38 2.69
C LEU A 76 6.34 -11.54 3.04
N GLN A 77 6.00 -12.38 4.02
CA GLN A 77 4.61 -12.67 4.38
C GLN A 77 3.86 -11.45 4.94
N GLY A 78 4.58 -10.53 5.59
CA GLY A 78 4.03 -9.31 6.17
C GLY A 78 4.11 -8.09 5.26
N TYR A 79 4.34 -8.25 3.95
CA TYR A 79 4.62 -7.14 3.05
C TYR A 79 4.00 -7.34 1.66
N ILE A 80 3.42 -6.28 1.10
CA ILE A 80 3.00 -6.23 -0.30
C ILE A 80 3.66 -5.01 -0.93
N ALA A 81 4.35 -5.25 -2.05
CA ALA A 81 4.97 -4.19 -2.84
C ALA A 81 4.73 -4.45 -4.32
N PHE A 82 4.25 -3.46 -5.05
CA PHE A 82 4.25 -3.49 -6.51
C PHE A 82 4.18 -2.08 -7.08
N SER A 83 4.61 -1.95 -8.32
CA SER A 83 4.62 -0.69 -9.05
C SER A 83 4.42 -0.92 -10.54
N GLY A 84 3.99 0.12 -11.23
CA GLY A 84 3.80 0.09 -12.67
C GLY A 84 2.97 1.28 -13.14
N LYS A 85 2.31 1.13 -14.28
CA LYS A 85 1.48 2.20 -14.85
C LYS A 85 0.06 2.12 -14.30
N TYR A 86 -0.64 3.24 -14.30
CA TYR A 86 -2.06 3.26 -14.01
C TYR A 86 -2.88 4.01 -15.06
N LYS A 87 -4.14 3.59 -15.20
CA LYS A 87 -5.17 4.26 -16.01
C LYS A 87 -6.44 4.42 -15.20
N ILE A 88 -7.18 5.49 -15.47
CA ILE A 88 -8.43 5.79 -14.77
C ILE A 88 -9.57 5.81 -15.77
N ASP A 89 -10.61 5.05 -15.45
CA ASP A 89 -11.93 5.19 -16.03
C ASP A 89 -12.75 6.15 -15.16
N ASN A 90 -12.97 7.37 -15.65
CA ASN A 90 -13.71 8.38 -14.92
C ASN A 90 -15.21 8.07 -14.82
N ASN A 91 -15.77 7.36 -15.80
CA ASN A 91 -17.21 7.07 -15.85
C ASN A 91 -17.57 6.03 -14.80
N ASN A 92 -16.70 5.03 -14.64
CA ASN A 92 -16.89 3.95 -13.69
C ASN A 92 -16.15 4.17 -12.37
N ALA A 93 -15.39 5.26 -12.21
CA ALA A 93 -14.52 5.52 -11.06
C ALA A 93 -13.64 4.29 -10.73
N ILE A 94 -12.93 3.78 -11.73
CA ILE A 94 -12.02 2.62 -11.59
C ILE A 94 -10.61 3.04 -11.94
N VAL A 95 -9.64 2.69 -11.08
CA VAL A 95 -8.22 2.71 -11.44
C VAL A 95 -7.77 1.30 -11.81
N THR A 96 -7.05 1.19 -12.91
CA THR A 96 -6.42 -0.05 -13.39
C THR A 96 -4.90 0.08 -13.24
N TYR A 97 -4.26 -0.87 -12.58
CA TYR A 97 -2.82 -0.99 -12.48
C TYR A 97 -2.30 -1.99 -13.49
N CYS A 98 -1.34 -1.58 -14.32
CA CYS A 98 -0.53 -2.48 -15.12
C CYS A 98 0.79 -2.73 -14.38
N ILE A 99 0.92 -3.88 -13.74
CA ILE A 99 2.03 -4.15 -12.81
C ILE A 99 3.31 -4.49 -13.58
N GLU A 100 4.37 -3.72 -13.36
CA GLU A 100 5.68 -3.89 -14.02
C GLU A 100 6.72 -4.51 -13.06
N SER A 101 6.64 -4.20 -11.77
CA SER A 101 7.47 -4.75 -10.70
C SER A 101 6.62 -5.16 -9.50
N SER A 102 6.92 -6.29 -8.88
CA SER A 102 6.17 -6.81 -7.74
C SER A 102 7.04 -7.71 -6.86
N LEU A 103 6.87 -7.58 -5.54
CA LEU A 103 7.46 -8.48 -4.56
C LEU A 103 6.90 -9.90 -4.68
N PHE A 104 5.60 -10.01 -4.99
CA PHE A 104 4.98 -11.28 -5.37
C PHE A 104 5.08 -11.47 -6.89
N PRO A 105 5.96 -12.36 -7.41
CA PRO A 105 6.31 -12.37 -8.82
C PRO A 105 5.14 -12.65 -9.76
N ASN A 106 4.14 -13.40 -9.30
CA ASN A 106 2.98 -13.80 -10.11
C ASN A 106 2.10 -12.61 -10.53
N TRP A 107 2.23 -11.46 -9.87
CA TRP A 107 1.52 -10.24 -10.27
C TRP A 107 2.22 -9.46 -11.38
N LYS A 108 3.46 -9.81 -11.75
CA LYS A 108 4.14 -9.15 -12.88
C LYS A 108 3.33 -9.32 -14.17
N ASN A 109 3.15 -8.22 -14.90
CA ASN A 109 2.37 -8.11 -16.13
C ASN A 109 0.86 -8.40 -15.96
N GLN A 110 0.36 -8.49 -14.72
CA GLN A 110 -1.07 -8.63 -14.45
C GLN A 110 -1.74 -7.26 -14.34
N LEU A 111 -3.07 -7.27 -14.55
CA LEU A 111 -3.92 -6.12 -14.31
C LEU A 111 -4.63 -6.25 -12.97
N GLN A 112 -4.65 -5.16 -12.20
CA GLN A 112 -5.49 -5.06 -11.00
C GLN A 112 -6.43 -3.86 -11.12
N HIS A 113 -7.69 -4.07 -10.76
CA HIS A 113 -8.73 -3.05 -10.86
C HIS A 113 -9.22 -2.70 -9.46
N ARG A 114 -9.33 -1.41 -9.18
CA ARG A 114 -9.87 -0.90 -7.92
C ARG A 114 -10.95 0.14 -8.20
N LYS A 115 -12.10 -0.02 -7.58
CA LYS A 115 -13.13 1.03 -7.53
C LYS A 115 -12.63 2.11 -6.55
N ILE A 116 -12.79 3.36 -6.95
CA ILE A 116 -12.36 4.56 -6.24
C ILE A 116 -13.58 5.21 -5.60
N ASP A 117 -13.39 5.73 -4.39
CA ASP A 117 -14.28 6.71 -3.78
C ASP A 117 -13.45 7.71 -2.96
N PHE A 118 -13.99 8.91 -2.72
CA PHE A 118 -13.33 9.98 -1.99
C PHE A 118 -14.24 10.63 -0.96
N GLU A 119 -13.66 10.97 0.19
CA GLU A 119 -14.26 11.84 1.19
C GLU A 119 -13.22 12.86 1.66
N GLY A 120 -13.21 14.04 1.03
CA GLY A 120 -12.18 15.05 1.26
C GLY A 120 -10.79 14.53 0.92
N ASP A 121 -9.92 14.44 1.93
CA ASP A 121 -8.56 13.91 1.81
C ASP A 121 -8.44 12.40 2.10
N VAL A 122 -9.57 11.71 2.20
CA VAL A 122 -9.63 10.25 2.35
C VAL A 122 -9.94 9.61 1.01
N LEU A 123 -9.11 8.65 0.61
CA LEU A 123 -9.28 7.81 -0.57
C LEU A 123 -9.68 6.40 -0.14
N TYR A 124 -10.78 5.90 -0.69
CA TYR A 124 -11.20 4.52 -0.53
C TYR A 124 -10.93 3.74 -1.82
N LEU A 125 -10.25 2.60 -1.69
CA LEU A 125 -10.00 1.67 -2.78
C LEU A 125 -10.57 0.30 -2.42
N LYS A 126 -11.44 -0.24 -3.27
CA LYS A 126 -11.93 -1.62 -3.13
C LYS A 126 -11.70 -2.44 -4.38
N SER A 127 -11.50 -3.74 -4.24
CA SER A 127 -11.42 -4.63 -5.41
C SER A 127 -12.75 -4.61 -6.19
N THR A 128 -12.68 -4.68 -7.51
CA THR A 128 -13.88 -4.76 -8.36
C THR A 128 -14.42 -6.18 -8.43
N GLU A 129 -13.53 -7.17 -8.30
CA GLU A 129 -13.83 -8.60 -8.25
C GLU A 129 -13.17 -9.19 -7.01
N PRO A 130 -13.63 -10.35 -6.51
CA PRO A 130 -12.98 -11.01 -5.41
C PRO A 130 -11.55 -11.44 -5.75
N ILE A 131 -10.66 -11.34 -4.76
CA ILE A 131 -9.26 -11.74 -4.87
C ILE A 131 -9.01 -12.97 -3.99
N LEU A 132 -7.98 -13.75 -4.34
CA LEU A 132 -7.54 -14.87 -3.51
C LEU A 132 -6.53 -14.37 -2.45
N SER A 133 -6.85 -14.59 -1.18
CA SER A 133 -5.99 -14.26 -0.03
C SER A 133 -6.03 -15.39 1.00
N ASN A 134 -4.86 -15.89 1.40
CA ASN A 134 -4.74 -17.02 2.34
C ASN A 134 -5.64 -18.24 2.00
N GLY A 135 -5.78 -18.55 0.71
CA GLY A 135 -6.63 -19.66 0.23
C GLY A 135 -8.13 -19.38 0.22
N VAL A 136 -8.58 -18.18 0.60
CA VAL A 136 -9.98 -17.77 0.65
C VAL A 136 -10.22 -16.64 -0.35
N PHE A 137 -11.36 -16.67 -1.03
CA PHE A 137 -11.77 -15.53 -1.86
C PHE A 137 -12.40 -14.43 -0.99
N VAL A 138 -11.91 -13.21 -1.15
CA VAL A 138 -12.26 -12.05 -0.33
C VAL A 138 -12.48 -10.82 -1.21
N ASN A 139 -13.28 -9.87 -0.72
CA ASN A 139 -13.29 -8.50 -1.22
C ASN A 139 -12.33 -7.67 -0.37
N SER A 140 -11.40 -6.97 -1.04
CA SER A 140 -10.44 -6.09 -0.35
C SER A 140 -10.97 -4.67 -0.26
N TYR A 141 -10.78 -4.04 0.89
CA TYR A 141 -11.10 -2.64 1.17
C TYR A 141 -9.90 -1.97 1.80
N MET A 142 -9.48 -0.84 1.25
CA MET A 142 -8.36 -0.06 1.75
C MET A 142 -8.77 1.40 1.88
N THR A 143 -8.47 1.99 3.02
CA THR A 143 -8.68 3.42 3.29
C THR A 143 -7.33 4.10 3.39
N TRP A 144 -7.19 5.22 2.70
CA TRP A 144 -5.95 5.96 2.60
C TRP A 144 -6.17 7.44 2.93
N GLN A 145 -5.21 8.04 3.62
CA GLN A 145 -5.18 9.46 3.93
C GLN A 145 -4.19 10.17 3.01
N ARG A 146 -4.58 11.27 2.39
CA ARG A 146 -3.65 12.11 1.63
C ARG A 146 -2.59 12.67 2.57
N MET A 147 -1.33 12.54 2.17
CA MET A 147 -0.21 13.16 2.87
C MET A 147 -0.12 14.64 2.50
N GLY A 148 0.13 15.49 3.50
CA GLY A 148 0.38 16.92 3.30
C GLY A 148 1.59 17.15 2.38
N ARG A 149 1.59 18.26 1.65
CA ARG A 149 2.68 18.67 0.74
C ARG A 149 3.85 19.35 1.47
N SER A 150 4.01 19.09 2.76
CA SER A 150 5.02 19.73 3.60
C SER A 150 6.36 19.00 3.43
N VAL A 151 7.32 19.67 2.80
CA VAL A 151 8.72 19.22 2.73
C VAL A 151 9.45 19.52 4.05
N ASP A 152 8.89 20.41 4.88
CA ASP A 152 9.51 20.92 6.11
C ASP A 152 9.38 19.95 7.31
N ASP A 153 8.45 18.98 7.27
CA ASP A 153 8.29 17.99 8.35
C ASP A 153 9.39 16.89 8.36
N PHE A 154 10.22 16.82 7.31
CA PHE A 154 11.26 15.80 7.17
C PHE A 154 12.45 16.02 8.13
N VAL A 155 12.55 17.22 8.72
CA VAL A 155 13.74 17.70 9.43
C VAL A 155 13.66 17.51 10.95
N ASP A 156 12.50 17.22 11.53
CA ASP A 156 12.39 17.30 13.00
C ASP A 156 12.80 16.00 13.72
N GLU A 157 12.15 14.85 13.52
CA GLU A 157 12.38 13.71 14.43
C GLU A 157 13.73 13.00 14.26
N HIS A 158 14.22 12.84 13.03
CA HIS A 158 15.45 12.08 12.77
C HIS A 158 16.72 12.90 13.07
N LEU A 159 16.66 14.21 12.84
CA LEU A 159 17.73 15.16 13.11
C LEU A 159 17.83 15.48 14.60
N LEU A 160 16.69 15.58 15.32
CA LEU A 160 16.68 15.67 16.79
C LEU A 160 17.31 14.45 17.46
N ARG A 161 17.10 13.23 16.92
CA ARG A 161 17.77 12.01 17.41
C ARG A 161 19.28 12.01 17.15
N GLU A 162 19.73 12.44 15.98
CA GLU A 162 21.17 12.54 15.67
C GLU A 162 21.89 13.63 16.48
N ILE A 163 21.22 14.74 16.80
CA ILE A 163 21.78 15.82 17.64
C ILE A 163 21.87 15.40 19.11
N SER A 164 20.87 14.66 19.62
CA SER A 164 20.86 14.16 21.00
C SER A 164 21.95 13.12 21.28
N LEU A 165 22.35 12.33 20.28
CA LEU A 165 23.42 11.32 20.40
C LEU A 165 24.85 11.91 20.32
N LYS A 166 24.99 13.20 20.01
CA LYS A 166 26.30 13.89 19.87
C LYS A 166 26.65 14.81 21.04
N ASN A 167 25.79 14.91 22.06
CA ASN A 167 26.02 15.70 23.28
C ASN A 167 26.12 14.81 24.52
#